data_AF-A0A7J0CMK1-F1
#
_entry.id   AF-A0A7J0CMK1-F1
#
_cell.length_a   1.000
_cell.length_b   1.000
_cell.length_c   1.000
_cell.angle_alpha   90.00
_cell.angle_beta   90.00
_cell.angle_gamma   90.00
#
_symmetry.space_group_name_H-M   'P 1'
#
loop_
_entity.id
_entity.type
_entity.pdbx_description
1 polymer ?
#
loop_
_entity_poly.entity_id
_entity_poly.type
_entity_poly.pdbx_seq_one_letter_code
_entity_poly.pdbx_strand_id
1 'polypeptide(L)'
;MDMDPSRRSVLGVALFSVALTVPGRPDVVGRMEAAVVPLLRTSGPEDVRKSMTSAASDLCCLTGYMAVDEGLHGRAQRYYLQALEPAGASEDHLAFCTTLRGMSVQAVDLGQGPVAMRLADAAAVPSPQAGPRMRAFLAGQQADAQALYERARETVRPELIPA
;
A
#
# COMPACT_ATOMS: atom_id res chain seq x y z
N MET A 1 -26.38 -1.55 10.90
CA MET A 1 -25.79 -0.28 11.39
C MET A 1 -24.72 0.07 10.39
N ASP A 2 -25.07 0.91 9.42
CA ASP A 2 -24.27 1.20 8.24
C ASP A 2 -23.07 2.08 8.62
N MET A 3 -21.85 1.57 8.41
CA MET A 3 -20.63 2.31 8.69
C MET A 3 -20.23 3.07 7.43
N ASP A 4 -20.39 4.38 7.46
CA ASP A 4 -19.99 5.34 6.42
C ASP A 4 -18.54 5.03 5.92
N PRO A 5 -18.32 4.86 4.60
CA PRO A 5 -17.00 4.63 4.00
C PRO A 5 -15.94 5.64 4.45
N SER A 6 -16.35 6.87 4.76
CA SER A 6 -15.49 7.94 5.28
C SER A 6 -14.85 7.60 6.63
N ARG A 7 -15.49 6.74 7.44
CA ARG A 7 -15.01 6.33 8.77
C ARG A 7 -13.99 5.19 8.71
N ARG A 8 -13.98 4.36 7.64
CA ARG A 8 -12.95 3.33 7.41
C ARG A 8 -11.60 3.97 7.04
N SER A 9 -11.62 5.03 6.22
CA SER A 9 -10.43 5.79 5.85
C SER A 9 -9.77 6.54 7.01
N VAL A 10 -10.56 7.03 7.97
CA VAL A 10 -10.04 7.70 9.18
C VAL A 10 -9.38 6.70 10.14
N LEU A 11 -9.85 5.45 10.20
CA LEU A 11 -9.19 4.38 10.97
C LEU A 11 -7.84 3.97 10.36
N GLY A 12 -7.71 3.92 9.03
CA GLY A 12 -6.44 3.66 8.34
C GLY A 12 -5.39 4.77 8.56
N VAL A 13 -5.80 6.04 8.53
CA VAL A 13 -4.91 7.20 8.79
C VAL A 13 -4.62 7.37 10.29
N ALA A 14 -5.56 7.07 11.18
CA ALA A 14 -5.34 7.08 12.62
C ALA A 14 -4.31 6.00 13.04
N LEU A 15 -4.29 4.84 12.38
CA LEU A 15 -3.26 3.83 12.59
C LEU A 15 -1.87 4.33 12.15
N PHE A 16 -1.79 5.14 11.08
CA PHE A 16 -0.54 5.77 10.63
C PHE A 16 0.01 6.78 11.65
N SER A 17 -0.86 7.56 12.33
CA SER A 17 -0.43 8.47 13.41
C SER A 17 -0.20 7.79 14.77
N VAL A 18 -0.85 6.66 15.06
CA VAL A 18 -0.58 5.88 16.28
C VAL A 18 0.71 5.06 16.16
N ALA A 19 1.06 4.59 14.96
CA ALA A 19 2.32 3.88 14.72
C ALA A 19 3.56 4.75 15.01
N LEU A 20 3.48 6.07 14.79
CA LEU A 20 4.57 7.01 15.04
C LEU A 20 4.71 7.45 16.52
N THR A 21 3.74 7.14 17.38
CA THR A 21 3.68 7.69 18.76
C THR A 21 3.96 6.68 19.87
N VAL A 22 4.34 5.43 19.55
CA VAL A 22 4.71 4.43 20.57
C VAL A 22 6.19 4.06 20.45
N PRO A 23 7.09 4.72 21.19
CA PRO A 23 8.48 4.28 21.30
C PRO A 23 8.54 2.88 21.94
N GLY A 24 9.19 1.92 21.27
CA GLY A 24 9.66 0.68 21.88
C GLY A 24 8.63 -0.46 22.07
N ARG A 25 8.07 -1.01 20.99
CA ARG A 25 7.42 -2.34 21.05
C ARG A 25 7.94 -3.30 19.98
N PRO A 26 8.76 -4.31 20.34
CA PRO A 26 9.21 -5.31 19.38
C PRO A 26 8.01 -6.18 19.02
N ASP A 27 7.68 -6.29 17.73
CA ASP A 27 6.68 -7.19 17.11
C ASP A 27 5.34 -6.64 16.59
N VAL A 28 5.15 -5.33 16.38
CA VAL A 28 3.86 -4.82 15.86
C VAL A 28 3.39 -5.58 14.60
N VAL A 29 4.33 -5.95 13.72
CA VAL A 29 4.11 -6.85 12.56
C VAL A 29 3.51 -8.20 12.98
N GLY A 30 4.11 -8.88 13.97
CA GLY A 30 3.65 -10.20 14.45
C GLY A 30 2.27 -10.15 15.11
N ARG A 31 1.94 -9.06 15.82
CA ARG A 31 0.60 -8.85 16.38
C ARG A 31 -0.45 -8.59 15.31
N MET A 32 -0.10 -7.85 14.25
CA MET A 32 -1.01 -7.65 13.12
C MET A 32 -1.25 -8.95 12.36
N GLU A 33 -0.22 -9.77 12.13
CA GLU A 33 -0.37 -11.11 11.54
C GLU A 33 -1.36 -11.99 12.33
N ALA A 34 -1.24 -12.00 13.66
CA ALA A 34 -2.16 -12.75 14.52
C ALA A 34 -3.62 -12.26 14.43
N ALA A 35 -3.84 -10.98 14.11
CA ALA A 35 -5.17 -10.38 14.00
C ALA A 35 -5.83 -10.61 12.63
N VAL A 36 -5.08 -10.89 11.56
CA VAL A 36 -5.64 -11.14 10.21
C VAL A 36 -6.42 -12.46 10.14
N VAL A 37 -5.91 -13.53 10.77
CA VAL A 37 -6.49 -14.88 10.64
C VAL A 37 -7.94 -14.99 11.13
N PRO A 38 -8.32 -14.41 12.29
CA PRO A 38 -9.72 -14.39 12.72
C PRO A 38 -10.65 -13.63 11.76
N LEU A 39 -10.18 -12.52 11.19
CA LEU A 39 -11.00 -11.67 10.30
C LEU A 39 -11.47 -12.45 9.06
N LEU A 40 -10.56 -13.22 8.45
CA LEU A 40 -10.84 -14.04 7.26
C LEU A 40 -11.76 -15.25 7.54
N ARG A 41 -11.88 -15.68 8.81
CA ARG A 41 -12.72 -16.82 9.21
C ARG A 41 -14.12 -16.42 9.69
N THR A 42 -14.43 -15.12 9.68
CA THR A 42 -15.72 -14.61 10.16
C THR A 42 -16.86 -15.07 9.24
N SER A 43 -17.79 -15.85 9.80
CA SER A 43 -19.03 -16.22 9.13
C SER A 43 -20.09 -15.16 9.38
N GLY A 44 -20.89 -14.83 8.37
CA GLY A 44 -21.94 -13.84 8.50
C GLY A 44 -22.57 -13.45 7.15
N PRO A 45 -23.50 -12.48 7.17
CA PRO A 45 -24.06 -11.86 5.98
C PRO A 45 -22.98 -11.37 4.99
N GLU A 46 -23.32 -11.30 3.70
CA GLU A 46 -22.35 -11.00 2.63
C GLU A 46 -21.65 -9.64 2.82
N ASP A 47 -22.37 -8.63 3.27
CA ASP A 47 -21.88 -7.28 3.56
C ASP A 47 -20.86 -7.27 4.72
N VAL A 48 -21.11 -8.08 5.76
CA VAL A 48 -20.19 -8.26 6.89
C VAL A 48 -18.93 -8.98 6.42
N ARG A 49 -19.06 -10.05 5.64
CA ARG A 49 -17.92 -10.76 5.05
C ARG A 49 -17.06 -9.83 4.19
N LYS A 50 -17.66 -9.09 3.25
CA LYS A 50 -16.93 -8.13 2.40
C LYS A 50 -16.21 -7.07 3.24
N SER A 51 -16.85 -6.56 4.28
CA SER A 51 -16.23 -5.60 5.21
C SER A 51 -15.04 -6.18 5.97
N MET A 52 -15.13 -7.44 6.43
CA MET A 52 -14.03 -8.12 7.13
C MET A 52 -12.88 -8.45 6.18
N THR A 53 -13.17 -8.85 4.94
CA THR A 53 -12.16 -9.09 3.90
C THR A 53 -11.42 -7.80 3.53
N SER A 54 -12.13 -6.68 3.36
CA SER A 54 -11.53 -5.36 3.15
C SER A 54 -10.66 -4.93 4.35
N ALA A 55 -11.14 -5.12 5.58
CA ALA A 55 -10.34 -4.85 6.78
C ALA A 55 -9.07 -5.71 6.88
N ALA A 56 -9.14 -6.99 6.46
CA ALA A 56 -7.97 -7.86 6.38
C ALA A 56 -6.96 -7.37 5.34
N SER A 57 -7.42 -6.89 4.17
CA SER A 57 -6.57 -6.24 3.17
C SER A 57 -5.83 -5.04 3.78
N ASP A 58 -6.56 -4.12 4.40
CA ASP A 58 -5.98 -2.92 5.00
C ASP A 58 -4.92 -3.26 6.05
N LEU A 59 -5.19 -4.28 6.87
CA LEU A 59 -4.27 -4.76 7.90
C LEU A 59 -2.98 -5.35 7.29
N CYS A 60 -3.09 -6.17 6.24
CA CYS A 60 -1.93 -6.68 5.50
C CYS A 60 -1.13 -5.53 4.86
N CYS A 61 -1.81 -4.54 4.28
CA CYS A 61 -1.18 -3.38 3.66
C CYS A 61 -0.38 -2.56 4.69
N LEU A 62 -0.97 -2.26 5.84
CA LEU A 62 -0.30 -1.58 6.95
C LEU A 62 0.90 -2.37 7.47
N THR A 63 0.75 -3.69 7.62
CA THR A 63 1.85 -4.58 8.02
C THR A 63 3.00 -4.54 7.01
N GLY A 64 2.67 -4.44 5.71
CA GLY A 64 3.63 -4.20 4.64
C GLY A 64 4.41 -2.90 4.82
N TYR A 65 3.73 -1.78 5.04
CA TYR A 65 4.36 -0.47 5.29
C TYR A 65 5.30 -0.50 6.49
N MET A 66 4.85 -1.05 7.61
CA MET A 66 5.68 -1.19 8.81
C MET A 66 6.93 -2.04 8.57
N ALA A 67 6.80 -3.13 7.79
CA ALA A 67 7.94 -3.94 7.42
C ALA A 67 8.92 -3.19 6.49
N VAL A 68 8.46 -2.24 5.67
CA VAL A 68 9.37 -1.35 4.92
C VAL A 68 10.14 -0.43 5.85
N ASP A 69 9.46 0.21 6.81
CA ASP A 69 10.08 1.12 7.79
C ASP A 69 11.15 0.40 8.64
N GLU A 70 10.94 -0.88 8.93
CA GLU A 70 11.91 -1.75 9.63
C GLU A 70 13.02 -2.32 8.71
N GLY A 71 13.02 -2.00 7.42
CA GLY A 71 14.00 -2.52 6.43
C GLY A 71 13.78 -3.98 6.03
N LEU A 72 12.66 -4.60 6.42
CA LEU A 72 12.27 -5.98 6.13
C LEU A 72 11.59 -6.12 4.76
N HIS A 73 12.23 -5.60 3.70
CA HIS A 73 11.66 -5.47 2.35
C HIS A 73 11.07 -6.75 1.76
N GLY A 74 11.71 -7.91 2.00
CA GLY A 74 11.20 -9.21 1.54
C GLY A 74 9.93 -9.66 2.25
N ARG A 75 9.75 -9.28 3.53
CA ARG A 75 8.51 -9.52 4.28
C ARG A 75 7.43 -8.53 3.85
N ALA A 76 7.79 -7.26 3.68
CA ALA A 76 6.89 -6.22 3.18
C ALA A 76 6.19 -6.65 1.88
N GLN A 77 6.95 -7.14 0.90
CA GLN A 77 6.40 -7.63 -0.37
C GLN A 77 5.39 -8.76 -0.19
N ARG A 78 5.63 -9.70 0.73
CA ARG A 78 4.67 -10.78 1.01
C ARG A 78 3.37 -10.23 1.59
N TYR A 79 3.45 -9.30 2.54
CA TYR A 79 2.26 -8.69 3.12
C TYR A 79 1.47 -7.86 2.09
N TYR A 80 2.15 -7.11 1.23
CA TYR A 80 1.48 -6.39 0.14
C TYR A 80 0.78 -7.34 -0.83
N LEU A 81 1.41 -8.44 -1.24
CA LEU A 81 0.77 -9.45 -2.08
C LEU A 81 -0.43 -10.11 -1.38
N GLN A 82 -0.33 -10.35 -0.06
CA GLN A 82 -1.44 -10.84 0.76
C GLN A 82 -2.57 -9.82 0.96
N ALA A 83 -2.32 -8.53 0.75
CA ALA A 83 -3.36 -7.49 0.79
C ALA A 83 -4.15 -7.40 -0.53
N LEU A 84 -3.49 -7.63 -1.68
CA LEU A 84 -4.10 -7.47 -2.99
C LEU A 84 -5.23 -8.49 -3.27
N GLU A 85 -5.10 -9.74 -2.80
CA GLU A 85 -6.12 -10.78 -3.03
C GLU A 85 -7.44 -10.47 -2.30
N PRO A 86 -7.44 -10.16 -0.99
CA PRO A 86 -8.65 -9.74 -0.29
C PRO A 86 -9.22 -8.43 -0.83
N ALA A 87 -8.38 -7.44 -1.19
CA ALA A 87 -8.83 -6.18 -1.79
C ALA A 87 -9.62 -6.41 -3.08
N GLY A 88 -9.10 -7.28 -3.96
CA GLY A 88 -9.78 -7.68 -5.19
C GLY A 88 -11.08 -8.43 -4.91
N ALA A 89 -11.06 -9.38 -3.97
CA ALA A 89 -12.23 -10.19 -3.60
C ALA A 89 -13.37 -9.36 -2.96
N SER A 90 -13.04 -8.26 -2.27
CA SER A 90 -14.03 -7.33 -1.71
C SER A 90 -14.39 -6.16 -2.63
N GLU A 91 -13.85 -6.12 -3.86
CA GLU A 91 -14.00 -5.00 -4.81
C GLU A 91 -13.58 -3.64 -4.20
N ASP A 92 -12.64 -3.68 -3.25
CA ASP A 92 -12.15 -2.49 -2.55
C ASP A 92 -10.99 -1.87 -3.35
N HIS A 93 -11.37 -1.05 -4.32
CA HIS A 93 -10.42 -0.41 -5.20
C HIS A 93 -9.46 0.54 -4.46
N LEU A 94 -9.90 1.16 -3.37
CA LEU A 94 -9.07 2.07 -2.59
C LEU A 94 -7.96 1.31 -1.85
N ALA A 95 -8.28 0.17 -1.25
CA ALA A 95 -7.30 -0.70 -0.61
C ALA A 95 -6.29 -1.26 -1.64
N PHE A 96 -6.78 -1.65 -2.82
CA PHE A 96 -5.95 -2.14 -3.91
C PHE A 96 -4.93 -1.07 -4.39
N CYS A 97 -5.41 0.14 -4.72
CA CYS A 97 -4.55 1.25 -5.15
C CYS A 97 -3.54 1.66 -4.07
N THR A 98 -3.97 1.71 -2.81
CA THR A 98 -3.11 2.09 -1.69
C THR A 98 -1.99 1.06 -1.47
N THR A 99 -2.28 -0.23 -1.69
CA THR A 99 -1.30 -1.31 -1.63
C THR A 99 -0.28 -1.21 -2.76
N LEU A 100 -0.72 -1.00 -4.00
CA LEU A 100 0.19 -0.79 -5.13
C LEU A 100 1.06 0.45 -4.96
N ARG A 101 0.50 1.54 -4.42
CA ARG A 101 1.27 2.73 -4.06
C ARG A 101 2.34 2.42 -3.02
N GLY A 102 2.04 1.62 -2.00
CA GLY A 102 3.02 1.20 -0.98
C GLY A 102 4.16 0.36 -1.56
N MET A 103 3.84 -0.55 -2.48
CA MET A 103 4.84 -1.29 -3.24
C MET A 103 5.71 -0.36 -4.11
N SER A 104 5.11 0.69 -4.70
CA SER A 104 5.85 1.70 -5.46
C SER A 104 6.82 2.49 -4.57
N VAL A 105 6.38 2.93 -3.39
CA VAL A 105 7.25 3.60 -2.39
C VAL A 105 8.43 2.71 -2.04
N GLN A 106 8.17 1.44 -1.71
CA GLN A 106 9.23 0.48 -1.41
C GLN A 106 10.22 0.35 -2.59
N ALA A 107 9.72 0.31 -3.82
CA ALA A 107 10.57 0.23 -5.00
C ALA A 107 11.41 1.52 -5.21
N VAL A 108 10.88 2.69 -4.83
CA VAL A 108 11.65 3.94 -4.81
C VAL A 108 12.80 3.85 -3.80
N ASP A 109 12.53 3.40 -2.58
CA ASP A 109 13.54 3.27 -1.51
C ASP A 109 14.66 2.29 -1.91
N LEU A 110 14.32 1.26 -2.69
CA LEU A 110 15.28 0.28 -3.22
C LEU A 110 15.99 0.73 -4.51
N GLY A 111 15.72 1.94 -5.02
CA GLY A 111 16.31 2.47 -6.25
C GLY A 111 15.81 1.79 -7.53
N GLN A 112 14.68 1.09 -7.48
CA GLN A 112 14.13 0.29 -8.59
C GLN A 112 13.18 1.12 -9.47
N GLY A 113 13.71 2.17 -10.12
CA GLY A 113 12.92 3.15 -10.90
C GLY A 113 11.86 2.55 -11.84
N PRO A 114 12.19 1.60 -12.73
CA PRO A 114 11.20 1.00 -13.64
C PRO A 114 10.08 0.23 -12.92
N VAL A 115 10.38 -0.40 -11.78
CA VAL A 115 9.38 -1.12 -10.98
C VAL A 115 8.49 -0.13 -10.24
N ALA A 116 9.08 0.89 -9.63
CA ALA A 116 8.38 1.97 -8.93
C ALA A 116 7.36 2.65 -9.84
N MET A 117 7.76 3.01 -11.07
CA MET A 117 6.88 3.69 -12.03
C MET A 117 5.69 2.82 -12.44
N ARG A 118 5.92 1.56 -12.81
CA ARG A 118 4.83 0.63 -13.18
C ARG A 118 3.80 0.46 -12.06
N LEU A 119 4.26 0.36 -10.81
CA LEU A 119 3.38 0.23 -9.65
C LEU A 119 2.61 1.52 -9.37
N ALA A 120 3.26 2.68 -9.51
CA ALA A 120 2.61 3.98 -9.34
C ALA A 120 1.51 4.21 -10.39
N ASP A 121 1.77 3.88 -11.65
CA ASP A 121 0.80 3.99 -12.73
C ASP A 121 -0.38 3.03 -12.54
N ALA A 122 -0.10 1.79 -12.14
CA ALA A 122 -1.14 0.82 -11.82
C ALA A 122 -2.01 1.28 -10.64
N ALA A 123 -1.41 1.91 -9.63
CA ALA A 123 -2.13 2.47 -8.49
C ALA A 123 -3.01 3.67 -8.88
N ALA A 124 -2.60 4.44 -9.90
CA ALA A 124 -3.27 5.66 -10.33
C ALA A 124 -4.35 5.46 -11.41
N VAL A 125 -4.67 4.21 -11.78
CA VAL A 125 -5.76 3.90 -12.70
C VAL A 125 -7.05 4.58 -12.19
N PRO A 126 -7.78 5.35 -13.03
CA PRO A 126 -8.96 6.07 -12.59
C PRO A 126 -10.02 5.15 -11.99
N SER A 127 -10.54 5.52 -10.82
CA SER A 127 -11.67 4.85 -10.19
C SER A 127 -12.77 5.83 -9.79
N PRO A 128 -14.05 5.47 -10.01
CA PRO A 128 -15.19 6.28 -9.56
C PRO A 128 -15.19 6.53 -8.04
N GLN A 129 -14.58 5.64 -7.26
CA GLN A 129 -14.55 5.70 -5.80
C GLN A 129 -13.42 6.61 -5.27
N ALA A 130 -12.45 6.97 -6.12
CA ALA A 130 -11.29 7.76 -5.71
C ALA A 130 -11.62 9.26 -5.66
N GLY A 131 -11.84 9.77 -4.45
CA GLY A 131 -12.01 11.21 -4.20
C GLY A 131 -10.74 12.04 -4.49
N PRO A 132 -10.84 13.38 -4.51
CA PRO A 132 -9.72 14.27 -4.86
C PRO A 132 -8.45 14.05 -4.02
N ARG A 133 -8.62 13.77 -2.73
CA ARG A 133 -7.51 13.48 -1.82
C ARG A 133 -6.73 12.22 -2.22
N MET A 134 -7.43 11.15 -2.59
CA MET A 134 -6.80 9.90 -3.02
C MET A 134 -6.05 10.11 -4.34
N ARG A 135 -6.66 10.82 -5.30
CA ARG A 135 -6.00 11.12 -6.58
C ARG A 135 -4.72 11.93 -6.39
N ALA A 136 -4.73 12.95 -5.52
CA ALA A 136 -3.53 13.71 -5.19
C ALA A 136 -2.44 12.83 -4.53
N PHE A 137 -2.84 11.93 -3.63
CA PHE A 137 -1.94 11.00 -2.95
C PHE A 137 -1.25 10.01 -3.92
N LEU A 138 -1.99 9.52 -4.92
CA LEU A 138 -1.46 8.64 -5.97
C LEU A 138 -0.57 9.40 -6.96
N ALA A 139 -0.99 10.59 -7.39
CA ALA A 139 -0.22 11.44 -8.29
C ALA A 139 1.12 11.87 -7.69
N GLY A 140 1.18 12.13 -6.38
CA GLY A 140 2.45 12.40 -5.68
C GLY A 140 3.43 11.24 -5.82
N GLN A 141 2.96 10.00 -5.67
CA GLN A 141 3.82 8.83 -5.85
C GLN A 141 4.28 8.64 -7.30
N GLN A 142 3.43 8.95 -8.29
CA GLN A 142 3.83 8.92 -9.69
C GLN A 142 4.96 9.92 -9.97
N ALA A 143 4.90 11.12 -9.39
CA ALA A 143 5.96 12.11 -9.55
C ALA A 143 7.31 11.61 -8.96
N ASP A 144 7.28 11.03 -7.76
CA ASP A 144 8.48 10.48 -7.12
C ASP A 144 9.08 9.31 -7.92
N ALA A 145 8.22 8.40 -8.39
CA ALA A 145 8.65 7.28 -9.22
C ALA A 145 9.21 7.70 -10.58
N GLN A 146 8.59 8.73 -11.20
CA GLN A 146 9.06 9.30 -12.47
C GLN A 146 10.44 9.93 -12.32
N ALA A 147 10.68 10.71 -11.26
CA ALA A 147 11.98 11.32 -11.00
C ALA A 147 13.09 10.27 -10.86
N LEU A 148 12.82 9.17 -10.13
CA LEU A 148 13.76 8.07 -10.01
C LEU A 148 13.99 7.34 -11.34
N TYR A 149 12.93 7.10 -12.11
CA TYR A 149 13.02 6.46 -13.43
C TYR A 149 13.89 7.28 -14.40
N GLU A 150 13.71 8.59 -14.42
CA GLU A 150 14.50 9.51 -15.24
C GLU A 150 15.98 9.50 -14.85
N ARG A 151 16.29 9.56 -13.55
CA ARG A 151 17.66 9.47 -13.04
C ARG A 151 18.35 8.15 -13.43
N ALA A 152 17.63 7.04 -13.32
CA ALA A 152 18.15 5.74 -13.73
C ALA A 152 18.43 5.69 -15.24
N ARG A 153 17.56 6.30 -16.05
CA ARG A 153 17.71 6.37 -17.51
C ARG A 153 18.90 7.24 -17.93
N GLU A 154 19.14 8.35 -17.24
CA GLU A 154 20.28 9.24 -17.49
C GLU A 154 21.61 8.55 -17.18
N THR A 155 21.67 7.78 -16.08
CA THR A 155 22.86 7.01 -15.70
C THR A 155 23.23 5.94 -16.74
N VAL A 156 22.24 5.36 -17.42
CA VAL A 156 22.44 4.33 -18.46
C VAL A 156 22.75 4.93 -19.84
N ARG A 157 22.64 6.25 -20.00
CA ARG A 157 22.97 6.95 -21.25
C ARG A 157 24.36 7.59 -21.11
N PRO A 158 25.48 6.84 -21.24
CA PRO A 158 26.79 7.46 -21.29
C PRO A 158 26.79 8.39 -22.50
N GLU A 159 26.99 9.68 -22.26
CA GLU A 159 27.08 10.65 -23.32
C GLU A 159 28.21 10.27 -24.27
N LEU A 160 27.91 10.44 -25.55
CA LEU A 160 28.83 10.48 -26.67
C LEU A 160 30.18 11.09 -26.23
N ILE A 161 31.23 10.28 -26.25
CA ILE A 161 32.60 10.78 -26.27
C ILE A 161 32.75 11.56 -27.59
N PRO A 162 32.93 12.89 -27.59
CA PRO A 162 33.27 13.58 -28.82
C PRO A 162 34.64 13.07 -29.29
N ALA A 163 34.71 12.68 -30.56
CA ALA A 163 35.91 12.21 -31.25
C ALA A 163 36.94 13.34 -31.44
#